data_AF-A0A529LZ42-F1
#
_entry.id   AF-A0A529LZ42-F1
#
_cell.length_a   1.000
_cell.length_b   1.000
_cell.length_c   1.000
_cell.angle_alpha   90.00
_cell.angle_beta   90.00
_cell.angle_gamma   90.00
#
_symmetry.space_group_name_H-M   'P 1'
#
loop_
_entity.id
_entity.type
_entity.pdbx_description
1 polymer ?
#
loop_
_entity_poly.entity_id
_entity_poly.type
_entity_poly.pdbx_seq_one_letter_code
_entity_poly.pdbx_strand_id
1 'polypeptide(L)'
;RLGRSDYPETPSHGGSWTMASVGSAIREACFEAQAQAAARATQPGSKLHGLLAPDLEWANGRLQRRGDPSQGLSYQDIVNGSGSPIEARGSAQRAQELAEKYSMHSFGAVLAEVAIDPDVGTIRMRRLVGAYGIGRVVNPLLARSQCTGGMIGGIGMALMERTVLD
;
A
#
# COMPACT_ATOMS: atom_id res chain seq x y z
N ARG A 1 9.91 8.64 11.31
CA ARG A 1 8.83 8.99 12.27
C ARG A 1 7.64 9.47 11.43
N LEU A 2 6.40 9.06 11.73
CA LEU A 2 5.17 9.51 11.06
C LEU A 2 4.27 10.26 12.07
N GLY A 3 3.25 10.99 11.60
CA GLY A 3 2.25 11.63 12.47
C GLY A 3 2.70 12.95 13.12
N ARG A 4 3.56 13.73 12.46
CA ARG A 4 3.95 15.07 12.91
C ARG A 4 3.26 16.15 12.08
N SER A 5 2.88 17.25 12.70
CA SER A 5 2.20 18.37 12.02
C SER A 5 3.09 19.17 11.07
N ASP A 6 4.41 19.00 11.12
CA ASP A 6 5.36 19.57 10.16
C ASP A 6 5.55 18.70 8.90
N TYR A 7 4.86 17.55 8.82
CA TYR A 7 4.82 16.70 7.62
C TYR A 7 3.55 16.97 6.80
N PRO A 8 3.50 16.57 5.52
CA PRO A 8 2.33 16.74 4.68
C PRO A 8 1.06 16.17 5.33
N GLU A 9 -0.04 16.90 5.19
CA GLU A 9 -1.33 16.50 5.72
C GLU A 9 -1.81 15.20 5.05
N THR A 10 -2.39 14.31 5.85
CA THR A 10 -2.98 13.06 5.39
C THR A 10 -4.37 12.89 5.99
N PRO A 11 -5.27 12.12 5.36
CA PRO A 11 -6.51 11.70 5.99
C PRO A 11 -6.24 10.98 7.31
N SER A 12 -7.21 10.95 8.22
CA SER A 12 -7.09 10.24 9.50
C SER A 12 -6.81 8.75 9.28
N HIS A 13 -6.25 8.06 10.27
CA HIS A 13 -6.15 6.60 10.20
C HIS A 13 -7.44 5.98 10.74
N GLY A 14 -8.35 5.62 9.83
CA GLY A 14 -9.65 5.06 10.12
C GLY A 14 -10.39 4.70 8.83
N GLY A 15 -11.55 4.04 8.91
CA GLY A 15 -12.40 3.78 7.74
C GLY A 15 -11.73 3.01 6.58
N SER A 16 -10.59 2.35 6.82
CA SER A 16 -9.85 1.57 5.83
C SER A 16 -9.39 2.32 4.57
N TRP A 17 -9.28 3.65 4.61
CA TRP A 17 -8.90 4.45 3.43
C TRP A 17 -7.41 4.74 3.26
N THR A 18 -6.58 4.56 4.30
CA THR A 18 -5.17 5.01 4.31
C THR A 18 -4.36 4.38 3.18
N MET A 19 -4.49 3.07 2.95
CA MET A 19 -3.71 2.41 1.91
C MET A 19 -4.14 2.85 0.51
N ALA A 20 -5.43 3.15 0.31
CA ALA A 20 -5.97 3.61 -0.96
C ALA A 20 -5.64 5.09 -1.23
N SER A 21 -5.53 5.93 -0.19
CA SER A 21 -5.22 7.36 -0.31
C SER A 21 -3.72 7.64 -0.20
N VAL A 22 -3.15 7.53 1.00
CA VAL A 22 -1.74 7.82 1.30
C VAL A 22 -0.81 6.90 0.51
N GLY A 23 -1.16 5.62 0.35
CA GLY A 23 -0.37 4.69 -0.47
C GLY A 23 -0.28 5.12 -1.95
N SER A 24 -1.37 5.65 -2.50
CA SER A 24 -1.38 6.21 -3.86
C SER A 24 -0.55 7.49 -3.95
N ALA A 25 -0.64 8.39 -2.98
CA ALA A 25 0.16 9.62 -2.95
C ALA A 25 1.66 9.32 -2.84
N ILE A 26 2.05 8.33 -2.04
CA ILE A 26 3.45 7.85 -1.95
C ILE A 26 3.89 7.30 -3.31
N ARG A 27 3.05 6.51 -3.98
CA ARG A 27 3.38 5.96 -5.30
C ARG A 27 3.64 7.06 -6.33
N GLU A 28 2.80 8.11 -6.37
CA GLU A 28 3.01 9.26 -7.25
C GLU A 28 4.32 10.00 -6.93
N ALA A 29 4.61 10.22 -5.64
CA ALA A 29 5.88 10.82 -5.22
C ALA A 29 7.09 9.97 -5.66
N CYS A 30 6.98 8.63 -5.60
CA CYS A 30 8.02 7.74 -6.09
C CYS A 30 8.20 7.81 -7.61
N PHE A 31 7.11 7.91 -8.38
CA PHE A 31 7.19 8.04 -9.84
C PHE A 31 7.84 9.35 -10.26
N GLU A 32 7.49 10.46 -9.60
CA GLU A 32 8.14 11.76 -9.83
C GLU A 32 9.63 11.70 -9.49
N ALA A 33 10.00 11.12 -8.33
CA ALA A 33 11.41 10.91 -7.97
C ALA A 33 12.16 10.05 -8.99
N GLN A 34 11.52 8.98 -9.50
CA GLN A 34 12.09 8.12 -10.53
C GLN A 34 12.26 8.87 -11.87
N ALA A 35 11.32 9.73 -12.25
CA ALA A 35 11.43 10.55 -13.45
C ALA A 35 12.60 11.53 -13.36
N GLN A 36 12.75 12.24 -12.24
CA GLN A 36 13.89 13.13 -12.00
C GLN A 36 15.22 12.36 -11.99
N ALA A 37 15.26 11.19 -11.35
CA ALA A 37 16.44 10.32 -11.33
C ALA A 37 16.81 9.84 -12.74
N ALA A 38 15.84 9.42 -13.54
CA ALA A 38 16.06 9.00 -14.91
C ALA A 38 16.57 10.15 -15.79
N ALA A 39 16.01 11.35 -15.66
CA ALA A 39 16.46 12.54 -16.38
C ALA A 39 17.91 12.92 -16.04
N ARG A 40 18.34 12.77 -14.78
CA ARG A 40 19.74 12.96 -14.37
C ARG A 40 20.63 11.86 -14.95
N ALA A 41 20.16 10.62 -14.92
CA ALA A 41 20.90 9.47 -15.41
C ALA A 41 21.10 9.48 -16.93
N THR A 42 20.30 10.19 -17.71
CA THR A 42 20.40 10.25 -19.18
C THR A 42 21.11 11.51 -19.71
N GLN A 43 21.66 12.34 -18.80
CA GLN A 43 22.48 13.52 -19.14
C GLN A 43 23.73 13.15 -19.96
N PRO A 44 24.29 14.08 -20.77
CA PRO A 44 25.55 13.90 -21.45
C PRO A 44 26.68 13.43 -20.53
N GLY A 45 27.48 12.46 -20.98
CA GLY A 45 28.58 11.89 -20.20
C GLY A 45 28.17 10.72 -19.28
N SER A 46 26.88 10.39 -19.18
CA SER A 46 26.39 9.20 -18.48
C SER A 46 26.44 7.94 -19.36
N LYS A 47 26.57 6.77 -18.73
CA LYS A 47 26.41 5.44 -19.37
C LYS A 47 25.03 5.23 -20.01
N LEU A 48 24.02 5.96 -19.53
CA LEU A 48 22.64 5.87 -20.03
C LEU A 48 22.26 7.07 -20.90
N HIS A 49 23.25 7.84 -21.37
CA HIS A 49 23.00 9.01 -22.19
C HIS A 49 22.17 8.69 -23.43
N GLY A 50 21.14 9.50 -23.69
CA GLY A 50 20.28 9.38 -24.88
C GLY A 50 19.24 8.26 -24.85
N LEU A 51 19.20 7.43 -23.80
CA LEU A 51 18.16 6.41 -23.65
C LEU A 51 16.82 7.02 -23.21
N LEU A 52 15.72 6.45 -23.70
CA LEU A 52 14.36 6.87 -23.36
C LEU A 52 13.74 5.90 -22.34
N ALA A 53 12.61 6.29 -21.73
CA ALA A 53 11.92 5.49 -20.72
C ALA A 53 11.65 4.03 -21.14
N PRO A 54 11.27 3.69 -22.39
CA PRO A 54 11.09 2.30 -22.82
C PRO A 54 12.39 1.47 -22.77
N ASP A 55 13.54 2.10 -22.98
CA ASP A 55 14.86 1.47 -23.01
C ASP A 55 15.45 1.29 -21.62
N LEU A 56 14.78 1.80 -20.58
CA LEU A 56 15.26 1.83 -19.21
C LEU A 56 14.41 0.92 -18.32
N GLU A 57 15.04 0.35 -17.30
CA GLU A 57 14.35 -0.39 -16.24
C GLU A 57 15.01 -0.17 -14.89
N TRP A 58 14.18 -0.13 -13.85
CA TRP A 58 14.62 -0.13 -12.47
C TRP A 58 14.73 -1.56 -11.98
N ALA A 59 15.93 -2.01 -11.63
CA ALA A 59 16.17 -3.35 -11.12
C ALA A 59 17.35 -3.35 -10.15
N ASN A 60 17.28 -4.18 -9.10
CA ASN A 60 18.40 -4.45 -8.19
C ASN A 60 19.08 -3.19 -7.63
N GLY A 61 18.31 -2.15 -7.30
CA GLY A 61 18.85 -0.90 -6.76
C GLY A 61 19.50 0.04 -7.79
N ARG A 62 19.23 -0.17 -9.09
CA ARG A 62 19.85 0.54 -10.20
C ARG A 62 18.82 0.94 -11.25
N LEU A 63 19.15 2.00 -12.01
CA LEU A 63 18.58 2.23 -13.33
C LEU A 63 19.52 1.60 -14.35
N GLN A 64 19.01 0.75 -15.21
CA GLN A 64 19.81 0.07 -16.23
C GLN A 64 19.10 0.07 -17.57
N ARG A 65 19.87 -0.18 -18.63
CA ARG A 65 19.33 -0.44 -19.96
C ARG A 65 18.57 -1.76 -19.94
N ARG A 66 17.37 -1.77 -20.48
CA ARG A 66 16.55 -2.97 -20.66
C ARG A 66 17.30 -3.99 -21.50
N GLY A 67 17.46 -5.20 -20.95
CA GLY A 67 18.16 -6.30 -21.62
C GLY A 67 19.68 -6.26 -21.53
N ASP A 68 20.29 -5.22 -20.92
CA ASP A 68 21.73 -5.15 -20.68
C ASP A 68 22.03 -4.56 -19.29
N PRO A 69 22.10 -5.41 -18.25
CA PRO A 69 22.41 -4.98 -16.88
C PRO A 69 23.82 -4.39 -16.69
N SER A 70 24.74 -4.57 -17.66
CA SER A 70 26.10 -4.01 -17.58
C SER A 70 26.10 -2.49 -17.74
N GLN A 71 25.10 -1.97 -18.45
CA GLN A 71 24.87 -0.54 -18.67
C GLN A 71 23.84 -0.04 -17.67
N GLY A 72 24.30 0.43 -16.51
CA GLY A 72 23.42 0.98 -15.48
C GLY A 72 24.14 1.78 -14.40
N LEU A 73 23.37 2.60 -13.70
CA LEU A 73 23.80 3.43 -12.58
C LEU A 73 23.04 3.04 -11.33
N SER A 74 23.73 2.92 -10.19
CA SER A 74 23.05 2.72 -8.91
C SER A 74 22.29 3.97 -8.49
N TYR A 75 21.31 3.82 -7.59
CA TYR A 75 20.68 5.00 -6.96
C TYR A 75 21.71 5.97 -6.38
N GLN A 76 22.77 5.44 -5.77
CA GLN A 76 23.84 6.24 -5.19
C GLN A 76 24.60 7.04 -6.24
N ASP A 77 24.94 6.43 -7.38
CA ASP A 77 25.63 7.11 -8.48
C ASP A 77 24.77 8.24 -9.07
N ILE A 78 23.47 7.99 -9.26
CA ILE A 78 22.53 8.97 -9.83
C ILE A 78 22.38 10.18 -8.89
N VAL A 79 22.23 9.95 -7.58
CA VAL A 79 22.08 11.03 -6.60
C VAL A 79 23.39 11.82 -6.47
N ASN A 80 24.52 11.12 -6.27
CA ASN A 80 25.82 11.77 -6.06
C ASN A 80 26.32 12.54 -7.28
N GLY A 81 26.03 12.06 -8.49
CA GLY A 81 26.50 12.70 -9.74
C GLY A 81 25.88 14.07 -10.03
N SER A 82 24.82 14.46 -9.31
CA SER A 82 24.04 15.67 -9.59
C SER A 82 24.25 16.82 -8.61
N GLY A 83 24.94 16.59 -7.49
CA GLY A 83 25.26 17.62 -6.48
C GLY A 83 24.05 18.23 -5.73
N SER A 84 22.83 17.76 -5.99
CA SER A 84 21.60 18.23 -5.33
C SER A 84 20.68 17.05 -4.98
N PRO A 85 19.88 17.15 -3.90
CA PRO A 85 18.94 16.09 -3.55
C PRO A 85 17.88 15.89 -4.64
N ILE A 86 17.27 14.70 -4.67
CA ILE A 86 16.02 14.46 -5.39
C ILE A 86 14.90 14.63 -4.38
N GLU A 87 14.04 15.62 -4.62
CA GLU A 87 12.86 15.87 -3.81
C GLU A 87 11.63 15.76 -4.70
N ALA A 88 10.67 14.93 -4.27
CA ALA A 88 9.43 14.70 -4.98
C ALA A 88 8.25 14.82 -4.03
N ARG A 89 7.14 15.32 -4.56
CA ARG A 89 5.87 15.42 -3.86
C ARG A 89 4.82 14.72 -4.69
N GLY A 90 3.97 13.94 -4.03
CA GLY A 90 2.87 13.25 -4.65
C GLY A 90 1.58 13.55 -3.90
N SER A 91 0.50 13.71 -4.65
CA SER A 91 -0.86 13.78 -4.13
C SER A 91 -1.69 12.76 -4.86
N ALA A 92 -2.72 12.25 -4.19
CA ALA A 92 -3.68 11.35 -4.81
C ALA A 92 -5.08 11.79 -4.42
N GLN A 93 -5.89 12.06 -5.44
CA GLN A 93 -7.30 12.31 -5.29
C GLN A 93 -8.06 11.36 -6.21
N ARG A 94 -9.20 10.87 -5.73
CA ARG A 94 -10.07 10.03 -6.55
C ARG A 94 -10.65 10.89 -7.66
N ALA A 95 -10.36 10.55 -8.92
CA ALA A 95 -10.98 11.22 -10.05
C ALA A 95 -12.49 10.98 -10.03
N GLN A 96 -13.27 12.05 -10.19
CA GLN A 96 -14.73 12.02 -10.04
C GLN A 96 -15.38 11.04 -11.03
N GLU A 97 -14.94 11.05 -12.29
CA GLU A 97 -15.44 10.15 -13.32
C GLU A 97 -15.22 8.66 -12.99
N LEU A 98 -14.05 8.32 -12.42
CA LEU A 98 -13.76 6.95 -11.95
C LEU A 98 -14.61 6.60 -10.73
N ALA A 99 -14.92 7.58 -9.88
CA ALA A 99 -15.76 7.38 -8.72
C ALA A 99 -17.20 7.02 -9.08
N GLU A 100 -17.71 7.61 -10.15
CA GLU A 100 -19.06 7.37 -10.67
C GLU A 100 -19.16 6.03 -11.41
N LYS A 101 -18.09 5.61 -12.10
CA LYS A 101 -18.09 4.38 -12.91
C LYS A 101 -17.77 3.11 -12.12
N TYR A 102 -16.92 3.19 -11.09
CA TYR A 102 -16.41 2.01 -10.40
C TYR A 102 -16.55 2.11 -8.88
N SER A 103 -17.05 1.02 -8.28
CA SER A 103 -16.97 0.78 -6.85
C SER A 103 -15.56 0.31 -6.47
N MET A 104 -14.99 0.96 -5.45
CA MET A 104 -13.70 0.60 -4.85
C MET A 104 -13.89 -0.07 -3.48
N HIS A 105 -15.10 -0.54 -3.19
CA HIS A 105 -15.37 -1.25 -1.95
C HIS A 105 -14.69 -2.61 -1.94
N SER A 106 -14.16 -2.98 -0.79
CA SER A 106 -13.80 -4.37 -0.53
C SER A 106 -15.07 -5.19 -0.29
N PHE A 107 -14.98 -6.48 -0.59
CA PHE A 107 -16.02 -7.45 -0.30
C PHE A 107 -15.42 -8.63 0.45
N GLY A 108 -16.25 -9.37 1.16
CA GLY A 108 -15.81 -10.58 1.82
C GLY A 108 -16.97 -11.46 2.24
N ALA A 109 -16.66 -12.73 2.45
CA ALA A 109 -17.57 -13.72 3.02
C ALA A 109 -16.89 -14.35 4.23
N VAL A 110 -17.63 -14.47 5.33
CA VAL A 110 -17.17 -15.10 6.56
C VAL A 110 -18.16 -16.20 6.92
N LEU A 111 -17.65 -17.42 7.10
CA LEU A 111 -18.42 -18.59 7.53
C LEU A 111 -17.99 -18.98 8.94
N ALA A 112 -18.97 -19.01 9.85
CA ALA A 112 -18.78 -19.39 11.24
C ALA A 112 -19.44 -20.75 11.50
N GLU A 113 -18.68 -21.66 12.11
CA GLU A 113 -19.20 -22.88 12.70
C GLU A 113 -19.17 -22.75 14.21
N VAL A 114 -20.33 -22.93 14.84
CA VAL A 114 -20.51 -22.82 16.28
C VAL A 114 -21.13 -24.09 16.83
N ALA A 115 -20.75 -24.44 18.06
CA ALA A 115 -21.44 -25.45 18.85
C ALA A 115 -22.07 -24.75 20.05
N ILE A 116 -23.27 -25.18 20.43
CA ILE A 116 -24.01 -24.67 21.58
C ILE A 116 -24.28 -25.83 22.51
N ASP A 117 -23.94 -25.66 23.78
CA ASP A 117 -24.36 -26.57 24.84
C ASP A 117 -25.86 -26.36 25.13
N PRO A 118 -26.73 -27.39 24.98
CA PRO A 118 -28.17 -27.22 25.14
C PRO A 118 -28.60 -27.02 26.60
N ASP A 119 -27.80 -27.45 27.57
CA ASP A 119 -28.16 -27.42 28.99
C ASP A 119 -27.81 -26.07 29.62
N VAL A 120 -26.67 -25.48 29.22
CA VAL A 120 -26.17 -24.21 29.79
C VAL A 120 -26.05 -23.06 28.80
N GLY A 121 -26.40 -23.27 27.53
CA GLY A 121 -26.38 -22.22 26.49
C GLY A 121 -24.99 -21.70 26.11
N THR A 122 -23.92 -22.40 26.51
CA THR A 122 -22.54 -21.97 26.24
C THR A 122 -22.23 -22.11 24.74
N ILE A 123 -21.79 -21.02 24.12
CA ILE A 123 -21.42 -20.97 22.71
C ILE A 123 -19.91 -21.18 22.55
N ARG A 124 -19.51 -22.14 21.71
CA ARG A 124 -18.12 -22.41 21.34
C ARG A 124 -17.90 -22.23 19.85
N MET A 125 -17.01 -21.32 19.48
CA MET A 125 -16.55 -21.16 18.10
C MET A 125 -15.67 -22.36 17.71
N ARG A 126 -16.08 -23.14 16.71
CA ARG A 126 -15.35 -24.32 16.23
C ARG A 126 -14.41 -23.96 15.09
N ARG A 127 -14.93 -23.23 14.10
CA ARG A 127 -14.18 -22.77 12.92
C ARG A 127 -14.72 -21.42 12.47
N LEU A 128 -13.82 -20.57 11.99
CA LEU A 128 -14.16 -19.32 11.35
C LEU A 128 -13.28 -19.17 10.12
N VAL A 129 -13.89 -19.02 8.95
CA VAL A 129 -13.20 -18.94 7.65
C VAL A 129 -13.65 -17.68 6.94
N GLY A 130 -12.69 -16.84 6.56
CA GLY A 130 -12.93 -15.62 5.80
C GLY A 130 -12.29 -15.66 4.42
N ALA A 131 -13.04 -15.24 3.40
CA ALA A 131 -12.55 -14.97 2.04
C ALA A 131 -12.80 -13.51 1.70
N TYR A 132 -11.77 -12.77 1.27
CA TYR A 132 -11.83 -11.32 1.12
C TYR A 132 -11.31 -10.86 -0.25
N GLY A 133 -12.11 -10.04 -0.94
CA GLY A 133 -11.70 -9.23 -2.09
C GLY A 133 -11.28 -7.83 -1.63
N ILE A 134 -9.98 -7.64 -1.39
CA ILE A 134 -9.39 -6.39 -0.86
C ILE A 134 -8.42 -5.73 -1.85
N GLY A 135 -8.56 -6.03 -3.14
CA GLY A 135 -7.67 -5.53 -4.19
C GLY A 135 -6.26 -6.11 -4.11
N ARG A 136 -5.25 -5.30 -4.48
CA ARG A 136 -3.85 -5.75 -4.50
C ARG A 136 -3.27 -5.78 -3.09
N VAL A 137 -2.94 -6.98 -2.62
CA VAL A 137 -2.27 -7.18 -1.34
C VAL A 137 -0.80 -6.77 -1.44
N VAL A 138 -0.42 -5.72 -0.70
CA VAL A 138 0.98 -5.22 -0.65
C VAL A 138 1.83 -6.02 0.32
N ASN A 139 1.28 -6.37 1.49
CA ASN A 139 1.95 -7.22 2.47
C ASN A 139 0.99 -8.34 2.92
N PRO A 140 1.20 -9.60 2.48
CA PRO A 140 0.34 -10.72 2.83
C PRO A 140 0.23 -11.00 4.32
N LEU A 141 1.32 -10.81 5.08
CA LEU A 141 1.33 -11.05 6.52
C LEU A 141 0.43 -10.04 7.24
N LEU A 142 0.56 -8.75 6.91
CA LEU A 142 -0.25 -7.68 7.51
C LEU A 142 -1.72 -7.81 7.11
N ALA A 143 -2.01 -8.10 5.84
CA ALA A 143 -3.37 -8.30 5.37
C ALA A 143 -4.05 -9.47 6.11
N ARG A 144 -3.36 -10.62 6.24
CA ARG A 144 -3.86 -11.77 6.99
C ARG A 144 -4.10 -11.44 8.46
N SER A 145 -3.19 -10.69 9.08
CA SER A 145 -3.34 -10.24 10.47
C SER A 145 -4.57 -9.35 10.67
N GLN A 146 -4.81 -8.39 9.78
CA GLN A 146 -5.99 -7.53 9.80
C GLN A 146 -7.30 -8.31 9.65
N CYS A 147 -7.38 -9.22 8.67
CA CYS A 147 -8.55 -10.08 8.50
C CYS A 147 -8.82 -10.94 9.75
N THR A 148 -7.76 -11.51 10.34
CA THR A 148 -7.87 -12.33 11.55
C THR A 148 -8.32 -11.49 12.75
N GLY A 149 -7.74 -10.30 12.94
CA GLY A 149 -8.12 -9.38 14.01
C GLY A 149 -9.58 -8.91 13.89
N GLY A 150 -10.03 -8.57 12.67
CA GLY A 150 -11.42 -8.21 12.42
C GLY A 150 -12.40 -9.35 12.73
N MET A 151 -12.04 -10.58 12.36
CA MET A 151 -12.82 -11.77 12.72
C MET A 151 -12.90 -11.97 14.23
N ILE A 152 -11.78 -11.84 14.95
CA ILE A 152 -11.75 -11.97 16.42
C ILE A 152 -12.60 -10.87 17.08
N GLY A 153 -12.45 -9.62 16.64
CA GLY A 153 -13.28 -8.51 17.13
C GLY A 153 -14.77 -8.74 16.87
N GLY A 154 -15.12 -9.30 15.71
CA GLY A 154 -16.49 -9.72 15.41
C GLY A 154 -17.03 -10.78 16.38
N ILE A 155 -16.20 -11.75 16.78
CA ILE A 155 -16.57 -12.73 17.82
C ILE A 155 -16.84 -12.04 19.16
N GLY A 156 -15.94 -11.13 19.57
CA GLY A 156 -16.07 -10.35 20.80
C GLY A 156 -17.39 -9.57 20.84
N MET A 157 -17.65 -8.77 19.80
CA MET A 157 -18.90 -8.03 19.65
C MET A 157 -20.15 -8.92 19.65
N ALA A 158 -20.09 -10.10 19.03
CA ALA A 158 -21.25 -10.98 18.93
C ALA A 158 -21.56 -11.73 20.23
N LEU A 159 -20.54 -12.13 21.00
CA LEU A 159 -20.69 -13.09 22.09
C LEU A 159 -20.37 -12.53 23.49
N MET A 160 -19.62 -11.44 23.59
CA MET A 160 -19.00 -11.01 24.85
C MET A 160 -19.25 -9.54 25.19
N GLU A 161 -19.19 -8.65 24.20
CA GLU A 161 -19.18 -7.21 24.43
C GLU A 161 -20.60 -6.65 24.52
N ARG A 162 -20.86 -5.91 25.61
CA ARG A 162 -22.04 -5.05 25.77
C ARG A 162 -21.67 -3.86 26.64
N THR A 163 -22.18 -2.69 26.29
CA THR A 163 -22.06 -1.49 27.14
C THR A 163 -23.34 -1.34 27.96
N VAL A 164 -23.19 -1.15 29.26
CA VAL A 164 -24.29 -0.83 30.19
C VAL A 164 -24.00 0.54 30.77
N LEU A 165 -24.96 1.44 30.66
CA LEU A 165 -24.95 2.75 31.32
C LEU A 165 -25.86 2.65 32.54
N ASP A 166 -25.39 3.12 33.70
CA ASP A 166 -26.13 3.17 34.97
C ASP A 166 -26.80 4.53 35.22
#